data_AF-A0AAV9YZV6-F1
#
_entry.id   AF-A0AAV9YZV6-F1
#
_cell.length_a   1.000
_cell.length_b   1.000
_cell.length_c   1.000
_cell.angle_alpha   90.00
_cell.angle_beta   90.00
_cell.angle_gamma   90.00
#
_symmetry.space_group_name_H-M   'P 1'
#
loop_
_entity.id
_entity.type
_entity.pdbx_description
1 polymer ?
#
loop_
_entity_poly.entity_id
_entity_poly.type
_entity_poly.pdbx_seq_one_letter_code
_entity_poly.pdbx_strand_id
1 'polypeptide(L)'
;MPSRPLWKDEIGRETINSIVKKVIPAWTQGLRPFQLDLVAPLLNGDDILCCTATGDGKSAAFSVPLLVLNEYNSNPHLYPRGLDTRIGPMGIVVTPTKGLANNIVFELSKLGIHGFAYCRESLADARRAGNDLTSLIKSGTKWQVICVTQNIYKTKNGASSQILLYSVRNCSSLPWTRTRTSAICNSLGLFPGAFHLIRRSNERPN
;
A
#
# COMPACT_ATOMS: atom_id res chain seq x y z
N MET A 1 14.14 -10.15 -28.80
CA MET A 1 12.90 -9.38 -28.51
C MET A 1 13.26 -8.26 -27.55
N PRO A 2 12.75 -7.03 -27.74
CA PRO A 2 13.01 -5.96 -26.78
C PRO A 2 12.43 -6.34 -25.40
N SER A 3 13.18 -6.04 -24.34
CA SER A 3 12.73 -6.27 -22.97
C SER A 3 11.50 -5.43 -22.66
N ARG A 4 10.55 -6.01 -21.92
CA ARG A 4 9.36 -5.30 -21.44
C ARG A 4 9.78 -4.15 -20.51
N PRO A 5 9.22 -2.93 -20.64
CA PRO A 5 9.61 -1.81 -19.80
C PRO A 5 9.17 -2.04 -18.34
N LEU A 6 10.01 -1.64 -17.39
CA LEU A 6 9.73 -1.71 -15.96
C LEU A 6 9.44 -0.32 -15.38
N TRP A 7 8.70 -0.27 -14.28
CA TRP A 7 8.42 0.99 -13.58
C TRP A 7 9.67 1.70 -13.06
N LYS A 8 10.77 0.97 -12.87
CA LYS A 8 12.05 1.48 -12.38
C LYS A 8 12.96 2.02 -13.48
N ASP A 9 12.65 1.73 -14.73
CA ASP A 9 13.38 2.26 -15.88
C ASP A 9 12.96 3.72 -16.13
N GLU A 10 13.73 4.43 -16.95
CA GLU A 10 13.50 5.85 -17.24
C GLU A 10 12.05 6.14 -17.69
N ILE A 11 11.54 5.39 -18.67
CA ILE A 11 10.17 5.50 -19.17
C ILE A 11 9.14 5.29 -18.04
N GLY A 12 9.37 4.30 -17.17
CA GLY A 12 8.49 4.03 -16.03
C GLY A 12 8.47 5.17 -15.01
N ARG A 13 9.66 5.70 -14.68
CA ARG A 13 9.85 6.81 -13.75
C ARG A 13 9.25 8.12 -14.25
N GLU A 14 9.39 8.41 -15.53
CA GLU A 14 8.73 9.54 -16.18
C GLU A 14 7.21 9.41 -16.16
N THR A 15 6.71 8.20 -16.46
CA THR A 15 5.27 7.89 -16.41
C THR A 15 4.70 8.09 -15.01
N ILE A 16 5.40 7.62 -13.96
CA ILE A 16 5.02 7.85 -12.55
C ILE A 16 4.87 9.34 -12.27
N ASN A 17 5.87 10.16 -12.63
CA ASN A 17 5.83 11.59 -12.38
C ASN A 17 4.74 12.31 -13.17
N SER A 18 4.52 11.91 -14.43
CA SER A 18 3.43 12.45 -15.26
C SER A 18 2.07 12.19 -14.62
N ILE A 19 1.83 10.96 -14.17
CA ILE A 19 0.60 10.59 -13.45
C ILE A 19 0.48 11.37 -12.14
N VAL A 20 1.53 11.40 -11.33
CA VAL A 20 1.52 12.07 -10.02
C VAL A 20 1.19 13.56 -10.15
N LYS A 21 1.79 14.26 -11.13
CA LYS A 21 1.49 15.67 -11.41
C LYS A 21 0.03 15.89 -11.79
N LYS A 22 -0.55 14.94 -12.55
CA LYS A 22 -1.96 14.99 -12.98
C LYS A 22 -2.91 14.74 -11.81
N VAL A 23 -2.68 13.68 -11.03
CA VAL A 23 -3.60 13.23 -9.96
C VAL A 23 -3.44 14.01 -8.66
N ILE A 24 -2.28 14.64 -8.43
CA ILE A 24 -2.00 15.51 -7.27
C ILE A 24 -1.48 16.85 -7.79
N PRO A 25 -2.37 17.79 -8.20
CA PRO A 25 -1.95 19.06 -8.81
C PRO A 25 -1.02 19.92 -7.95
N ALA A 26 -1.08 19.76 -6.62
CA ALA A 26 -0.16 20.42 -5.70
C ALA A 26 1.31 19.94 -5.83
N TRP A 27 1.55 18.77 -6.43
CA TRP A 27 2.88 18.19 -6.63
C TRP A 27 3.36 18.50 -8.05
N THR A 28 3.61 19.78 -8.33
CA THR A 28 3.92 20.30 -9.67
C THR A 28 5.17 19.67 -10.31
N GLN A 29 6.12 19.23 -9.49
CA GLN A 29 7.35 18.56 -9.94
C GLN A 29 7.27 17.03 -9.86
N GLY A 30 6.13 16.46 -9.47
CA GLY A 30 5.97 15.03 -9.24
C GLY A 30 6.53 14.62 -7.88
N LEU A 31 7.08 13.41 -7.81
CA LEU A 31 7.68 12.88 -6.59
C LEU A 31 9.04 13.51 -6.31
N ARG A 32 9.37 13.65 -5.02
CA ARG A 32 10.76 13.91 -4.61
C ARG A 32 11.65 12.74 -5.04
N PRO A 33 12.95 12.94 -5.30
CA PRO A 33 13.84 11.88 -5.78
C PRO A 33 13.78 10.59 -4.94
N PHE A 34 13.89 10.70 -3.61
CA PHE A 34 13.84 9.54 -2.72
C PHE A 34 12.47 8.82 -2.75
N GLN A 35 11.37 9.56 -2.97
CA GLN A 35 10.03 8.96 -3.07
C GLN A 35 9.90 8.19 -4.37
N LEU A 36 10.50 8.67 -5.46
CA LEU A 36 10.52 7.95 -6.73
C LEU A 36 11.36 6.67 -6.64
N ASP A 37 12.52 6.73 -5.98
CA ASP A 37 13.36 5.57 -5.70
C ASP A 37 12.67 4.54 -4.79
N LEU A 38 11.71 4.98 -3.99
CA LEU A 38 10.86 4.13 -3.17
C LEU A 38 9.65 3.56 -3.94
N VAL A 39 8.96 4.38 -4.73
CA VAL A 39 7.69 4.01 -5.38
C VAL A 39 7.92 3.14 -6.63
N ALA A 40 8.94 3.44 -7.43
CA ALA A 40 9.16 2.74 -8.69
C ALA A 40 9.45 1.24 -8.51
N PRO A 41 10.31 0.80 -7.56
CA PRO A 41 10.51 -0.63 -7.33
C PRO A 41 9.28 -1.28 -6.67
N LEU A 42 8.51 -0.58 -5.83
CA LEU A 42 7.24 -1.09 -5.29
C LEU A 42 6.23 -1.39 -6.40
N LEU A 43 6.16 -0.56 -7.44
CA LEU A 43 5.31 -0.81 -8.60
C LEU A 43 5.74 -2.05 -9.41
N ASN A 44 7.01 -2.43 -9.38
CA ASN A 44 7.49 -3.71 -9.93
C ASN A 44 7.26 -4.90 -8.99
N GLY A 45 6.86 -4.65 -7.74
CA GLY A 45 6.74 -5.70 -6.73
C GLY A 45 8.06 -6.06 -6.04
N ASP A 46 9.00 -5.12 -5.97
CA ASP A 46 10.22 -5.29 -5.19
C ASP A 46 9.93 -5.06 -3.69
N ASP A 47 10.60 -5.82 -2.81
CA ASP A 47 10.54 -5.62 -1.37
C ASP A 47 11.51 -4.52 -0.95
N ILE A 48 11.03 -3.51 -0.21
CA ILE A 48 11.83 -2.33 0.15
C ILE A 48 11.87 -2.12 1.67
N LEU A 49 13.07 -1.89 2.19
CA LEU A 49 13.30 -1.30 3.50
C LEU A 49 13.62 0.19 3.34
N CYS A 50 12.78 1.05 3.90
CA CYS A 50 12.95 2.50 3.82
C CYS A 50 13.25 3.09 5.21
N CYS A 51 14.43 3.70 5.34
CA CYS A 51 14.85 4.46 6.52
C CYS A 51 14.95 5.94 6.13
N THR A 52 14.08 6.77 6.71
CA THR A 52 13.99 8.20 6.40
C THR A 52 13.49 8.96 7.63
N ALA A 53 13.78 10.25 7.69
CA ALA A 53 13.34 11.14 8.76
C ALA A 53 11.80 11.22 8.87
N THR A 54 11.33 11.62 10.04
CA THR A 54 9.90 11.93 10.22
C THR A 54 9.54 13.16 9.41
N GLY A 55 8.38 13.14 8.75
CA GLY A 55 7.91 14.25 7.91
C GLY A 55 8.44 14.24 6.48
N ASP A 56 9.36 13.35 6.12
CA ASP A 56 10.03 13.40 4.81
C ASP A 56 9.11 13.04 3.63
N GLY A 57 7.97 12.39 3.91
CA GLY A 57 6.96 12.02 2.91
C GLY A 57 6.91 10.53 2.58
N LYS A 58 7.39 9.65 3.48
CA LYS A 58 7.38 8.19 3.31
C LYS A 58 6.01 7.56 3.03
N SER A 59 4.91 8.24 3.37
CA SER A 59 3.55 7.75 3.08
C SER A 59 3.30 7.55 1.58
N ALA A 60 4.08 8.23 0.72
CA ALA A 60 4.09 8.00 -0.71
C ALA A 60 4.28 6.52 -1.09
N ALA A 61 4.99 5.73 -0.26
CA ALA A 61 5.22 4.30 -0.47
C ALA A 61 3.93 3.50 -0.65
N PHE A 62 2.83 3.89 0.02
CA PHE A 62 1.58 3.14 -0.03
C PHE A 62 0.42 3.89 -0.69
N SER A 63 0.47 5.22 -0.76
CA SER A 63 -0.57 5.99 -1.44
C SER A 63 -0.32 6.09 -2.95
N VAL A 64 0.92 6.40 -3.36
CA VAL A 64 1.23 6.72 -4.76
C VAL A 64 1.09 5.51 -5.69
N PRO A 65 1.53 4.29 -5.35
CA PRO A 65 1.38 3.19 -6.30
C PRO A 65 -0.10 2.86 -6.57
N LEU A 66 -1.01 3.14 -5.63
CA LEU A 66 -2.46 3.03 -5.87
C LEU A 66 -2.94 4.05 -6.90
N LEU A 67 -2.56 5.32 -6.74
CA LEU A 67 -2.92 6.40 -7.66
C LEU A 67 -2.36 6.14 -9.05
N VAL A 68 -1.09 5.73 -9.13
CA VAL A 68 -0.41 5.40 -10.40
C VAL A 68 -1.15 4.28 -11.13
N LEU A 69 -1.42 3.17 -10.47
CA LEU A 69 -2.09 2.04 -11.10
C LEU A 69 -3.54 2.36 -11.49
N ASN A 70 -4.28 3.09 -10.65
CA ASN A 70 -5.65 3.48 -10.98
C ASN A 70 -5.71 4.38 -12.23
N GLU A 71 -4.85 5.40 -12.29
CA GLU A 71 -4.79 6.33 -13.42
C GLU A 71 -4.31 5.63 -14.69
N TYR A 72 -3.24 4.84 -14.59
CA TYR A 72 -2.68 4.09 -15.72
C TYR A 72 -3.71 3.12 -16.33
N ASN A 73 -4.50 2.46 -15.48
CA ASN A 73 -5.54 1.52 -15.91
C ASN A 73 -6.77 2.19 -16.49
N SER A 74 -7.13 3.36 -15.96
CA SER A 74 -8.32 4.10 -16.42
C SER A 74 -8.05 4.81 -17.74
N ASN A 75 -6.79 5.20 -17.99
CA ASN A 75 -6.41 5.99 -19.16
C ASN A 75 -5.22 5.35 -19.93
N PRO A 76 -5.32 4.08 -20.37
CA PRO A 76 -4.18 3.34 -20.94
C PRO A 76 -3.66 3.91 -22.28
N HIS A 77 -4.44 4.79 -22.92
CA HIS A 77 -4.06 5.46 -24.17
C HIS A 77 -3.17 6.70 -23.95
N LEU A 78 -3.09 7.21 -22.71
CA LEU A 78 -2.29 8.39 -22.37
C LEU A 78 -0.84 8.05 -21.97
N TYR A 79 -0.52 6.78 -21.78
CA TYR A 79 0.75 6.34 -21.21
C TYR A 79 1.43 5.25 -22.05
N PRO A 80 2.76 5.08 -21.92
CA PRO A 80 3.49 4.02 -22.60
C PRO A 80 2.90 2.65 -22.28
N ARG A 81 2.73 1.81 -23.31
CA ARG A 81 2.22 0.45 -23.14
C ARG A 81 3.31 -0.48 -22.60
N GLY A 82 2.88 -1.53 -21.92
CA GLY A 82 3.75 -2.63 -21.50
C GLY A 82 4.27 -2.54 -20.08
N LEU A 83 4.05 -1.44 -19.35
CA LEU A 83 4.31 -1.39 -17.91
C LEU A 83 3.38 -2.37 -17.16
N ASP A 84 3.84 -2.92 -16.04
CA ASP A 84 3.06 -3.88 -15.27
C ASP A 84 1.83 -3.24 -14.59
N THR A 85 0.67 -3.84 -14.80
CA THR A 85 -0.61 -3.39 -14.25
C THR A 85 -1.16 -4.36 -13.20
N ARG A 86 -2.05 -3.84 -12.34
CA ARG A 86 -2.85 -4.60 -11.37
C ARG A 86 -4.26 -4.03 -11.32
N ILE A 87 -5.28 -4.89 -11.47
CA ILE A 87 -6.69 -4.49 -11.39
C ILE A 87 -7.11 -4.46 -9.91
N GLY A 88 -7.75 -3.36 -9.49
CA GLY A 88 -8.22 -3.17 -8.12
C GLY A 88 -7.06 -3.10 -7.12
N PRO A 89 -6.08 -2.20 -7.30
CA PRO A 89 -4.92 -2.13 -6.43
C PRO A 89 -5.37 -1.80 -4.99
N MET A 90 -4.89 -2.60 -4.04
CA MET A 90 -5.14 -2.41 -2.61
C MET A 90 -3.81 -2.22 -1.85
N GLY A 91 -3.88 -1.98 -0.55
CA GLY A 91 -2.74 -1.91 0.35
C GLY A 91 -3.19 -2.21 1.78
N ILE A 92 -2.34 -2.87 2.56
CA ILE A 92 -2.62 -3.16 3.97
C ILE A 92 -1.53 -2.55 4.81
N VAL A 93 -1.77 -1.43 5.45
CA VAL A 93 -0.78 -0.77 6.30
C VAL A 93 -0.91 -1.32 7.72
N VAL A 94 0.15 -1.85 8.33
CA VAL A 94 0.09 -2.14 9.76
C VAL A 94 0.52 -0.89 10.54
N THR A 95 -0.09 -0.65 11.69
CA THR A 95 0.24 0.51 12.53
C THR A 95 0.34 0.10 13.99
N PRO A 96 1.21 0.74 14.78
CA PRO A 96 1.34 0.49 16.21
C PRO A 96 0.10 0.95 16.98
N THR A 97 -0.56 2.02 16.52
CA THR A 97 -1.63 2.68 17.26
C THR A 97 -2.83 2.98 16.37
N LYS A 98 -4.01 2.98 17.01
CA LYS A 98 -5.27 3.42 16.38
C LYS A 98 -5.19 4.87 15.92
N GLY A 99 -4.62 5.75 16.74
CA GLY A 99 -4.44 7.17 16.38
C GLY A 99 -3.69 7.34 15.07
N LEU A 100 -2.61 6.57 14.86
CA LEU A 100 -1.87 6.61 13.60
C LEU A 100 -2.66 5.98 12.43
N ALA A 101 -3.37 4.87 12.64
CA ALA A 101 -4.24 4.29 11.61
C ALA A 101 -5.28 5.30 11.13
N ASN A 102 -5.97 5.96 12.06
CA ASN A 102 -6.99 6.97 11.75
C ASN A 102 -6.39 8.18 11.04
N ASN A 103 -5.22 8.66 11.48
CA ASN A 103 -4.54 9.77 10.82
C ASN A 103 -4.18 9.40 9.37
N ILE A 104 -3.64 8.20 9.12
CA ILE A 104 -3.34 7.74 7.75
C ILE A 104 -4.61 7.68 6.91
N VAL A 105 -5.71 7.10 7.43
CA VAL A 105 -6.99 7.03 6.72
C VAL A 105 -7.52 8.42 6.36
N PHE A 106 -7.40 9.38 7.29
CA PHE A 106 -7.79 10.77 7.06
C PHE A 106 -6.94 11.45 5.98
N GLU A 107 -5.62 11.26 5.98
CA GLU A 107 -4.77 11.84 4.94
C GLU A 107 -4.99 11.19 3.57
N LEU A 108 -5.32 9.89 3.53
CA LEU A 108 -5.66 9.19 2.29
C LEU A 108 -6.95 9.71 1.65
N SER A 109 -7.96 10.09 2.45
CA SER A 109 -9.21 10.60 1.90
C SER A 109 -9.03 11.93 1.16
N LYS A 110 -8.06 12.75 1.55
CA LYS A 110 -7.68 13.98 0.83
C LYS A 110 -7.11 13.71 -0.56
N LEU A 111 -6.62 12.50 -0.79
CA LEU A 111 -6.11 12.03 -2.09
C LEU A 111 -7.17 11.21 -2.87
N GLY A 112 -8.42 11.18 -2.38
CA GLY A 112 -9.47 10.35 -2.97
C GLY A 112 -9.29 8.84 -2.77
N ILE A 113 -8.39 8.42 -1.86
CA ILE A 113 -8.16 7.01 -1.56
C ILE A 113 -9.05 6.58 -0.40
N HIS A 114 -9.85 5.54 -0.62
CA HIS A 114 -10.73 5.00 0.41
C HIS A 114 -9.95 4.13 1.41
N GLY A 115 -9.69 4.67 2.60
CA GLY A 115 -9.02 3.98 3.70
C GLY A 115 -9.96 3.40 4.75
N PHE A 116 -9.52 2.37 5.48
CA PHE A 116 -10.22 1.81 6.65
C PHE A 116 -9.26 1.52 7.82
N ALA A 117 -9.59 2.00 9.01
CA ALA A 117 -8.82 1.70 10.22
C ALA A 117 -9.37 0.44 10.89
N TYR A 118 -8.73 -0.70 10.60
CA TYR A 118 -9.07 -2.00 11.18
C TYR A 118 -8.48 -2.09 12.60
N CYS A 119 -9.35 -1.86 13.59
CA CYS A 119 -9.06 -1.82 15.02
C CYS A 119 -10.19 -2.47 15.86
N ARG A 120 -9.95 -2.65 17.16
CA ARG A 120 -10.91 -3.31 18.07
C ARG A 120 -12.28 -2.61 18.07
N GLU A 121 -12.33 -1.28 18.05
CA GLU A 121 -13.61 -0.57 18.02
C GLU A 121 -14.33 -0.77 16.69
N SER A 122 -13.64 -0.60 15.56
CA SER A 122 -14.24 -0.84 14.24
C SER A 122 -14.79 -2.26 14.08
N LEU A 123 -14.14 -3.25 14.72
CA LEU A 123 -14.59 -4.64 14.77
C LEU A 123 -15.84 -4.79 15.65
N ALA A 124 -15.86 -4.16 16.82
CA ALA A 124 -17.03 -4.15 17.70
C ALA A 124 -18.22 -3.47 17.03
N ASP A 125 -18.00 -2.35 16.34
CA ASP A 125 -19.02 -1.61 15.61
C ASP A 125 -19.61 -2.45 14.48
N ALA A 126 -18.74 -3.08 13.68
CA ALA A 126 -19.20 -3.95 12.60
C ALA A 126 -19.98 -5.17 13.11
N ARG A 127 -19.52 -5.79 14.21
CA ARG A 127 -20.25 -6.90 14.86
C ARG A 127 -21.63 -6.46 15.33
N ARG A 128 -21.73 -5.31 15.99
CA ARG A 128 -23.02 -4.75 16.44
C ARG A 128 -23.96 -4.45 15.27
N ALA A 129 -23.40 -4.04 14.13
CA ALA A 129 -24.15 -3.78 12.91
C ALA A 129 -24.42 -5.04 12.06
N GLY A 130 -24.01 -6.24 12.51
CA GLY A 130 -24.17 -7.49 11.73
C GLY A 130 -23.31 -7.56 10.46
N ASN A 131 -22.29 -6.71 10.33
CA ASN A 131 -21.45 -6.63 9.14
C ASN A 131 -20.26 -7.60 9.22
N ASP A 132 -20.12 -8.46 8.21
CA ASP A 132 -18.91 -9.26 8.01
C ASP A 132 -17.80 -8.44 7.34
N LEU A 133 -16.93 -7.83 8.16
CA LEU A 133 -15.77 -7.09 7.68
C LEU A 133 -14.82 -7.93 6.84
N THR A 134 -14.68 -9.23 7.12
CA THR A 134 -13.77 -10.09 6.36
C THR A 134 -14.26 -10.23 4.93
N SER A 135 -15.55 -10.47 4.73
CA SER A 135 -16.16 -10.53 3.39
C SER A 135 -16.08 -9.19 2.67
N LEU A 136 -16.34 -8.07 3.38
CA LEU A 136 -16.22 -6.72 2.80
C LEU A 136 -14.78 -6.40 2.37
N ILE A 137 -13.79 -6.72 3.20
CA ILE A 137 -12.36 -6.55 2.86
C ILE A 137 -11.97 -7.45 1.69
N LYS A 138 -12.45 -8.70 1.68
CA LYS A 138 -12.18 -9.65 0.59
C LYS A 138 -12.75 -9.20 -0.74
N SER A 139 -13.92 -8.56 -0.75
CA SER A 139 -14.52 -8.02 -1.97
C SER A 139 -13.63 -6.98 -2.67
N GLY A 140 -12.81 -6.25 -1.91
CA GLY A 140 -11.92 -5.22 -2.47
C GLY A 140 -12.65 -4.04 -3.13
N THR A 141 -13.97 -3.92 -2.94
CA THR A 141 -14.78 -2.88 -3.59
C THR A 141 -14.89 -1.61 -2.76
N LYS A 142 -14.74 -1.71 -1.44
CA LYS A 142 -15.03 -0.62 -0.51
C LYS A 142 -13.81 0.18 -0.08
N TRP A 143 -12.65 -0.47 0.02
CA TRP A 143 -11.43 0.14 0.55
C TRP A 143 -10.22 -0.26 -0.27
N GLN A 144 -9.38 0.72 -0.54
CA GLN A 144 -8.09 0.55 -1.20
C GLN A 144 -6.97 0.41 -0.18
N VAL A 145 -7.08 1.03 1.00
CA VAL A 145 -6.08 0.88 2.06
C VAL A 145 -6.73 0.42 3.36
N ILE A 146 -6.17 -0.61 3.98
CA ILE A 146 -6.60 -1.10 5.30
C ILE A 146 -5.47 -0.91 6.30
N CYS A 147 -5.67 -0.01 7.25
CA CYS A 147 -4.75 0.25 8.35
C CYS A 147 -5.05 -0.71 9.52
N VAL A 148 -4.28 -1.78 9.66
CA VAL A 148 -4.43 -2.77 10.72
C VAL A 148 -3.62 -2.40 11.96
N THR A 149 -4.30 -2.21 13.08
CA THR A 149 -3.63 -1.92 14.36
C THR A 149 -3.05 -3.18 15.02
N GLN A 150 -1.86 -3.05 15.62
CA GLN A 150 -1.20 -4.17 16.33
C GLN A 150 -2.00 -4.72 17.51
N ASN A 151 -2.88 -3.92 18.14
CA ASN A 151 -3.70 -4.36 19.27
C ASN A 151 -4.74 -5.45 18.92
N ILE A 152 -4.87 -5.81 17.65
CA ILE A 152 -5.64 -6.97 17.19
C ILE A 152 -4.82 -8.27 17.27
N TYR A 153 -3.49 -8.17 17.26
CA TYR A 153 -2.57 -9.28 17.48
C TYR A 153 -2.10 -9.30 18.93
N LYS A 154 -2.37 -10.37 19.67
CA LYS A 154 -1.65 -10.65 20.93
C LYS A 154 -0.25 -11.15 20.57
N THR A 155 0.71 -10.26 20.32
CA THR A 155 2.13 -10.63 20.34
C THR A 155 2.69 -10.41 21.75
N LYS A 156 3.30 -11.45 22.32
CA LYS A 156 3.77 -11.53 23.72
C LYS A 156 4.82 -10.48 24.14
N ASN A 157 5.36 -9.66 23.24
CA ASN A 157 6.44 -8.74 23.56
C ASN A 157 6.08 -7.30 23.19
N GLY A 158 6.02 -6.43 24.20
CA GLY A 158 5.64 -5.02 24.12
C GLY A 158 6.69 -4.11 23.49
N ALA A 159 7.14 -4.41 22.28
CA ALA A 159 7.99 -3.51 21.50
C ALA A 159 7.14 -2.72 20.49
N SER A 160 7.08 -1.40 20.64
CA SER A 160 6.43 -0.47 19.70
C SER A 160 7.22 -0.36 18.38
N SER A 161 7.10 -1.36 17.51
CA SER A 161 7.55 -1.27 16.12
C SER A 161 6.38 -0.90 15.24
N GLN A 162 6.55 0.00 14.27
CA GLN A 162 5.52 0.15 13.24
C GLN A 162 5.87 -0.81 12.11
N ILE A 163 4.93 -1.61 11.67
CA ILE A 163 5.15 -2.52 10.54
C ILE A 163 4.24 -1.99 9.46
N LEU A 164 4.73 -1.54 8.32
CA LEU A 164 3.89 -1.11 7.21
C LEU A 164 3.81 -2.29 6.23
N LEU A 165 2.74 -3.08 6.22
CA LEU A 165 2.56 -3.98 5.09
C LEU A 165 2.15 -3.13 3.87
N TYR A 166 2.46 -3.58 2.66
CA TYR A 166 1.91 -2.99 1.44
C TYR A 166 1.66 -4.12 0.46
N SER A 167 0.45 -4.21 -0.09
CA SER A 167 0.07 -5.32 -0.96
C SER A 167 -0.90 -4.85 -1.97
N VAL A 168 -0.43 -4.75 -3.21
CA VAL A 168 -1.28 -4.47 -4.34
C VAL A 168 -1.84 -5.79 -4.86
N ARG A 169 -3.12 -6.05 -4.54
CA ARG A 169 -3.84 -7.19 -5.11
C ARG A 169 -3.83 -7.11 -6.64
N ASN A 170 -3.68 -8.27 -7.29
CA ASN A 170 -4.06 -8.48 -8.68
C ASN A 170 -5.29 -9.41 -8.65
N CYS A 171 -6.45 -8.94 -9.11
CA CYS A 171 -7.61 -9.79 -9.29
C CYS A 171 -7.50 -10.53 -10.63
N SER A 172 -6.54 -11.44 -10.75
CA SER A 172 -6.47 -12.40 -11.85
C SER A 172 -5.70 -13.67 -11.43
N SER A 173 -6.23 -14.80 -11.88
CA SER A 173 -6.14 -16.17 -11.34
C SER A 173 -4.82 -16.92 -11.59
N LEU A 174 -3.65 -16.31 -11.35
CA LEU A 174 -2.36 -17.00 -11.49
C LEU A 174 -1.73 -17.37 -10.13
N PRO A 175 -1.22 -18.61 -9.95
CA PRO A 175 -0.62 -19.04 -8.71
C PRO A 175 0.80 -18.45 -8.57
N TRP A 176 0.99 -17.54 -7.62
CA TRP A 176 2.30 -17.02 -7.26
C TRP A 176 2.82 -17.68 -5.98
N THR A 177 3.89 -18.45 -6.11
CA THR A 177 4.63 -19.08 -5.01
C THR A 177 5.67 -18.10 -4.43
N ARG A 178 5.30 -17.25 -3.47
CA ARG A 178 6.28 -16.55 -2.62
C ARG A 178 5.86 -16.59 -1.15
N THR A 179 6.56 -17.40 -0.36
CA THR A 179 6.14 -17.88 0.96
C THR A 179 6.45 -16.97 2.16
N ARG A 180 7.02 -15.77 1.96
CA ARG A 180 7.66 -15.00 3.05
C ARG A 180 6.72 -14.15 3.93
N THR A 181 5.46 -13.93 3.55
CA THR A 181 4.44 -13.22 4.35
C THR A 181 3.31 -14.11 4.85
N SER A 182 3.43 -15.43 4.62
CA SER A 182 2.39 -16.44 4.84
C SER A 182 1.75 -16.41 6.23
N ALA A 183 2.52 -16.26 7.31
CA ALA A 183 1.97 -16.25 8.67
C ALA A 183 1.03 -15.06 8.94
N ILE A 184 1.38 -13.86 8.44
CA ILE A 184 0.55 -12.66 8.59
C ILE A 184 -0.67 -12.75 7.65
N CYS A 185 -0.45 -13.21 6.41
CA CYS A 185 -1.51 -13.43 5.45
C CYS A 185 -2.56 -14.41 6.00
N ASN A 186 -2.12 -15.56 6.49
CA ASN A 186 -2.99 -16.58 7.08
C ASN A 186 -3.74 -16.04 8.30
N SER A 187 -3.10 -15.24 9.15
CA SER A 187 -3.74 -14.59 10.30
C SER A 187 -4.81 -13.56 9.92
N LEU A 188 -4.73 -12.99 8.72
CA LEU A 188 -5.68 -12.01 8.19
C LEU A 188 -6.70 -12.62 7.21
N GLY A 189 -6.63 -13.93 6.96
CA GLY A 189 -7.45 -14.61 5.95
C GLY A 189 -7.09 -14.22 4.50
N LEU A 190 -5.81 -13.93 4.26
CA LEU A 190 -5.23 -13.50 2.99
C LEU A 190 -4.30 -14.59 2.42
N PHE A 191 -4.09 -14.60 1.10
CA PHE A 191 -3.29 -15.62 0.42
C PHE A 191 -1.77 -15.31 0.46
N PRO A 192 -0.90 -16.23 0.93
CA PRO A 192 0.55 -16.04 0.86
C PRO A 192 1.04 -15.74 -0.57
N GLY A 193 2.07 -14.89 -0.71
CA GLY A 193 2.68 -14.58 -2.02
C GLY A 193 2.08 -13.41 -2.78
N ALA A 194 1.01 -12.80 -2.26
CA ALA A 194 0.40 -11.59 -2.83
C ALA A 194 0.73 -10.30 -2.05
N PHE A 195 1.68 -10.33 -1.11
CA PHE A 195 1.89 -9.25 -0.12
C PHE A 195 3.38 -8.91 0.08
N HIS A 196 3.73 -7.62 0.12
CA HIS A 196 5.07 -7.10 0.45
C HIS A 196 5.12 -6.59 1.90
N LEU A 197 6.26 -6.80 2.57
CA LEU A 197 6.50 -6.39 3.95
C LEU A 197 7.45 -5.20 4.01
N ILE A 198 6.96 -4.04 4.43
CA ILE A 198 7.78 -2.85 4.71
C ILE A 198 7.92 -2.72 6.23
N ARG A 199 9.12 -2.98 6.77
CA ARG A 199 9.36 -2.86 8.22
C ARG A 199 9.84 -1.44 8.55
N ARG A 200 9.26 -0.78 9.55
CA ARG A 200 9.85 0.40 10.21
C ARG A 200 10.49 -0.08 11.51
N SER A 201 11.71 0.39 11.77
CA SER A 201 12.26 0.43 13.13
C SER A 201 12.37 1.90 13.52
N ASN A 202 11.90 2.25 14.71
CA ASN A 202 12.32 3.49 15.34
C ASN A 202 13.56 3.15 16.15
N GLU A 203 14.75 3.30 15.56
CA GLU A 203 15.96 3.35 16.38
C GLU A 203 16.00 4.75 17.01
N ARG A 204 15.93 4.80 18.34
CA ARG A 204 16.32 6.00 19.09
C ARG A 204 17.81 5.84 19.35
N PRO A 205 18.66 6.83 19.08
CA PRO A 205 20.02 6.82 19.60
C PRO A 205 19.94 6.67 21.12
N ASN A 206 20.69 5.71 21.66
CA ASN A 206 20.90 5.60 23.11
C ASN A 206 21.71 6.78 23.62
#